data_AF-A0A7S2GIQ9-F1
#
_entry.id   AF-A0A7S2GIQ9-F1
#
_cell.length_a   1.000
_cell.length_b   1.000
_cell.length_c   1.000
_cell.angle_alpha   90.00
_cell.angle_beta   90.00
_cell.angle_gamma   90.00
#
_symmetry.space_group_name_H-M   'P 1'
#
loop_
_entity.id
_entity.type
_entity.pdbx_description
1 polymer ?
#
loop_
_entity_poly.entity_id
_entity_poly.type
_entity_poly.pdbx_seq_one_letter_code
_entity_poly.pdbx_strand_id
1 'polypeptide(L)'
;GGKAQGCIRMPIQPCGWVTADASRAGGPQYLIRAHAPRWRAIYQSPTGNGDVIVRAGQELDSEAVMSLGFGDIVEQAGPSQTRHDGIVRMPITTSQGRRSDSREDEDTLNVKVSGWVTVDASSAGGPVFFKIVPDSSGETPSNNNNKGRR
;
A
#
# COMPACT_ATOMS: atom_id res chain seq x y z
N GLY A 1 30.83 -27.11 11.23
CA GLY A 1 29.76 -26.23 10.75
C GLY A 1 29.56 -25.12 11.76
N GLY A 2 29.63 -23.85 11.34
CA GLY A 2 29.50 -22.71 12.25
C GLY A 2 28.05 -22.46 12.67
N LYS A 3 27.84 -21.90 13.87
CA LYS A 3 26.55 -21.60 14.52
C LYS A 3 25.57 -20.70 13.73
N ALA A 4 25.89 -20.31 12.50
CA ALA A 4 25.08 -19.42 11.66
C ALA A 4 24.40 -20.13 10.47
N GLN A 5 24.59 -21.44 10.31
CA GLN A 5 23.95 -22.20 9.24
C GLN A 5 22.43 -22.27 9.48
N GLY A 6 21.63 -21.72 8.56
CA GLY A 6 20.17 -21.73 8.64
C GLY A 6 19.51 -20.39 8.97
N CYS A 7 20.27 -19.37 9.38
CA CYS A 7 19.72 -18.03 9.62
C CYS A 7 19.43 -17.31 8.29
N ILE A 8 18.24 -16.72 8.17
CA ILE A 8 17.90 -15.78 7.10
C ILE A 8 18.39 -14.39 7.51
N ARG A 9 19.21 -13.77 6.66
CA ARG A 9 19.74 -12.42 6.89
C ARG A 9 19.26 -11.47 5.80
N MET A 10 18.91 -10.25 6.19
CA MET A 10 18.51 -9.19 5.28
C MET A 10 19.54 -8.06 5.34
N PRO A 11 19.94 -7.50 4.19
CA PRO A 11 20.78 -6.31 4.18
C PRO A 11 19.97 -5.11 4.68
N ILE A 12 20.64 -4.20 5.38
CA ILE A 12 20.05 -2.93 5.80
C ILE A 12 20.89 -1.77 5.25
N GLN A 13 20.23 -0.64 5.00
CA GLN A 13 20.91 0.58 4.59
C GLN A 13 21.29 1.43 5.82
N PRO A 14 22.39 2.23 5.74
CA PRO A 14 23.30 2.36 4.60
C PRO A 14 24.24 1.15 4.43
N CYS A 15 24.49 0.37 5.47
CA CYS A 15 25.24 -0.89 5.42
C CYS A 15 24.87 -1.81 6.60
N GLY A 16 25.13 -3.11 6.46
CA GLY A 16 24.97 -4.11 7.51
C GLY A 16 23.97 -5.22 7.19
N TRP A 17 23.76 -6.12 8.15
CA TRP A 17 22.87 -7.27 8.02
C TRP A 17 22.11 -7.53 9.32
N VAL A 18 20.79 -7.70 9.23
CA VAL A 18 19.93 -8.15 10.33
C VAL A 18 19.57 -9.62 10.14
N THR A 19 19.46 -10.38 11.23
CA THR A 19 18.87 -11.72 11.18
C THR A 19 17.35 -11.56 11.20
N ALA A 20 16.68 -11.93 10.11
CA ALA A 20 15.23 -11.89 10.03
C ALA A 20 14.60 -13.12 10.70
N ASP A 21 15.20 -14.29 10.49
CA ASP A 21 14.69 -15.56 10.99
C ASP A 21 15.85 -16.50 11.35
N ALA A 22 15.87 -16.96 12.60
CA ALA A 22 16.82 -17.95 13.10
C ALA A 22 16.15 -19.30 13.44
N SER A 23 14.89 -19.52 13.08
CA SER A 23 14.09 -20.72 13.38
C SER A 23 14.80 -22.02 13.00
N ARG A 24 15.44 -22.06 11.83
CA ARG A 24 16.19 -23.23 11.34
C ARG A 24 17.46 -23.54 12.12
N ALA A 25 17.96 -22.60 12.91
CA ALA A 25 19.08 -22.76 13.83
C ALA A 25 18.63 -22.95 15.29
N GLY A 26 17.33 -23.16 15.53
CA GLY A 26 16.74 -23.27 16.87
C GLY A 26 16.56 -21.92 17.58
N GLY A 27 16.70 -20.80 16.85
CA GLY A 27 16.45 -19.45 17.37
C GLY A 27 15.05 -18.93 17.06
N PRO A 28 14.71 -17.71 17.50
CA PRO A 28 13.41 -17.11 17.22
C PRO A 28 13.34 -16.52 15.80
N GLN A 29 12.11 -16.22 15.37
CA GLN A 29 11.86 -15.33 14.25
C GLN A 29 11.86 -13.87 14.75
N TYR A 30 12.75 -13.03 14.23
CA TYR A 30 12.92 -11.65 14.67
C TYR A 30 12.08 -10.67 13.86
N LEU A 31 11.83 -10.98 12.58
CA LEU A 31 11.06 -10.13 11.67
C LEU A 31 9.92 -10.93 11.02
N ILE A 32 8.75 -10.32 11.01
CA ILE A 32 7.58 -10.79 10.26
C ILE A 32 7.32 -9.83 9.10
N ARG A 33 6.72 -10.35 8.02
CA ARG A 33 6.24 -9.49 6.95
C ARG A 33 5.06 -8.68 7.47
N ALA A 34 5.24 -7.37 7.57
CA ALA A 34 4.14 -6.45 7.77
C ALA A 34 3.35 -6.29 6.46
N HIS A 35 2.06 -6.01 6.58
CA HIS A 35 1.28 -5.55 5.43
C HIS A 35 1.77 -4.17 5.01
N ALA A 36 1.72 -3.90 3.71
CA ALA A 36 2.00 -2.57 3.20
C ALA A 36 0.96 -1.58 3.76
N PRO A 37 1.37 -0.37 4.18
CA PRO A 37 0.43 0.65 4.62
C PRO A 37 -0.64 0.90 3.55
N ARG A 38 -1.90 0.96 3.97
CA ARG A 38 -3.02 1.27 3.08
C ARG A 38 -3.41 2.73 3.23
N TRP A 39 -3.79 3.34 2.13
CA TRP A 39 -4.12 4.76 2.05
C TRP A 39 -5.45 4.94 1.35
N ARG A 40 -6.31 5.80 1.91
CA ARG A 40 -7.61 6.14 1.34
C ARG A 40 -7.55 7.50 0.67
N ALA A 41 -8.02 7.60 -0.56
CA ALA A 41 -8.25 8.86 -1.23
C ALA A 41 -9.38 9.63 -0.51
N ILE A 42 -9.10 10.86 -0.07
CA ILE A 42 -10.03 11.69 0.71
C ILE A 42 -10.33 13.05 0.07
N TYR A 43 -9.62 13.40 -1.00
CA TYR A 43 -9.94 14.58 -1.76
C TYR A 43 -11.12 14.29 -2.67
N GLN A 44 -12.00 15.27 -2.85
CA GLN A 44 -13.10 15.23 -3.80
C GLN A 44 -13.01 16.48 -4.67
N SER A 45 -12.84 16.28 -5.97
CA SER A 45 -12.75 17.36 -6.93
C SER A 45 -14.10 18.09 -7.03
N PRO A 46 -14.14 19.44 -7.00
CA PRO A 46 -15.37 20.20 -7.18
C PRO A 46 -16.06 19.92 -8.53
N THR A 47 -15.31 19.46 -9.54
CA THR A 47 -15.82 19.20 -10.89
C THR A 47 -16.33 17.78 -11.09
N GLY A 48 -16.16 16.88 -10.12
CA GLY A 48 -16.61 15.48 -10.19
C GLY A 48 -15.84 14.58 -11.17
N ASN A 49 -14.89 15.11 -11.93
CA ASN A 49 -14.07 14.34 -12.85
C ASN A 49 -12.76 13.91 -12.16
N GLY A 50 -12.71 12.69 -11.63
CA GLY A 50 -11.51 12.00 -11.13
C GLY A 50 -10.76 12.74 -10.01
N ASP A 51 -10.84 12.23 -8.79
CA ASP A 51 -10.37 12.98 -7.63
C ASP A 51 -8.84 12.96 -7.48
N VAL A 52 -8.20 11.85 -7.84
CA VAL A 52 -6.75 11.70 -7.76
C VAL A 52 -6.19 11.08 -9.04
N ILE A 53 -5.14 11.67 -9.60
CA ILE A 53 -4.44 11.13 -10.77
C ILE A 53 -3.27 10.26 -10.31
N VAL A 54 -3.23 9.02 -10.77
CA VAL A 54 -2.07 8.13 -10.65
C VAL A 54 -1.19 8.32 -11.88
N ARG A 55 0.09 8.57 -11.66
CA ARG A 55 1.06 8.79 -12.73
C ARG A 55 2.09 7.68 -12.82
N ALA A 56 2.64 7.44 -14.01
CA ALA A 56 3.67 6.44 -14.24
C ALA A 56 4.95 6.73 -13.43
N GLY A 57 5.28 8.01 -13.24
CA GLY A 57 6.50 8.45 -12.59
C GLY A 57 6.28 9.35 -11.37
N GLN A 58 7.37 9.57 -10.63
CA GLN A 58 7.40 10.46 -9.48
C GLN A 58 7.06 11.91 -9.86
N GLU A 59 7.42 12.35 -11.07
CA GLU A 59 7.19 13.71 -11.54
C GLU A 59 5.70 14.02 -11.78
N LEU A 60 5.31 15.28 -11.52
CA LEU A 60 3.92 15.75 -11.66
C LEU A 60 3.45 15.86 -13.12
N ASP A 61 4.37 15.89 -14.08
CA ASP A 61 4.11 15.94 -15.51
C ASP A 61 4.25 14.57 -16.19
N SER A 62 4.64 13.53 -15.45
CA SER A 62 4.70 12.17 -15.99
C SER A 62 3.32 11.66 -16.40
N GLU A 63 3.30 10.69 -17.33
CA GLU A 63 2.08 10.13 -17.93
C GLU A 63 1.04 9.73 -16.87
N ALA A 64 -0.21 10.15 -17.05
CA ALA A 64 -1.32 9.70 -16.22
C ALA A 64 -1.75 8.28 -16.66
N VAL A 65 -1.72 7.32 -15.74
CA VAL A 65 -2.03 5.91 -16.05
C VAL A 65 -3.44 5.51 -15.63
N MET A 66 -3.96 6.12 -14.57
CA MET A 66 -5.35 5.97 -14.13
C MET A 66 -5.76 7.11 -13.20
N SER A 67 -7.06 7.15 -12.86
CA SER A 67 -7.59 8.02 -11.83
C SER A 67 -8.24 7.19 -10.72
N LEU A 68 -8.16 7.70 -9.49
CA LEU A 68 -8.85 7.17 -8.32
C LEU A 68 -9.96 8.14 -7.92
N GLY A 69 -11.07 7.59 -7.43
CA GLY A 69 -12.16 8.35 -6.83
C GLY A 69 -12.00 8.47 -5.32
N PHE A 70 -12.78 9.39 -4.74
CA PHE A 70 -12.94 9.53 -3.30
C PHE A 70 -13.33 8.18 -2.68
N GLY A 71 -12.59 7.79 -1.64
CA GLY A 71 -12.79 6.54 -0.92
C GLY A 71 -11.98 5.35 -1.44
N ASP A 72 -11.40 5.43 -2.63
CA ASP A 72 -10.53 4.35 -3.14
C ASP A 72 -9.36 4.10 -2.20
N ILE A 73 -8.97 2.83 -2.08
CA ILE A 73 -7.89 2.37 -1.20
C ILE A 73 -6.74 1.83 -2.05
N VAL A 74 -5.53 2.28 -1.73
CA VAL A 74 -4.30 1.85 -2.39
C VAL A 74 -3.28 1.35 -1.36
N GLU A 75 -2.37 0.49 -1.80
CA GLU A 75 -1.25 0.02 -0.98
C GLU A 75 -0.01 0.84 -1.31
N GLN A 76 0.76 1.23 -0.30
CA GLN A 76 2.04 1.89 -0.50
C GLN A 76 3.09 0.88 -0.98
N ALA A 77 3.66 1.13 -2.16
CA ALA A 77 4.61 0.22 -2.81
C ALA A 77 6.08 0.51 -2.48
N GLY A 78 6.36 1.61 -1.78
CA GLY A 78 7.72 2.08 -1.49
C GLY A 78 7.74 3.39 -0.70
N PRO A 79 8.93 3.93 -0.41
CA PRO A 79 9.08 5.13 0.40
C PRO A 79 8.47 6.35 -0.30
N SER A 80 7.78 7.19 0.47
CA SER A 80 7.34 8.50 -0.01
C SER A 80 8.52 9.44 -0.18
N GLN A 81 8.42 10.35 -1.15
CA GLN A 81 9.44 11.36 -1.42
C GLN A 81 8.82 12.75 -1.35
N THR A 82 9.50 13.65 -0.65
CA THR A 82 9.12 15.07 -0.60
C THR A 82 9.96 15.82 -1.62
N ARG A 83 9.28 16.55 -2.52
CA ARG A 83 9.93 17.38 -3.54
C ARG A 83 10.40 18.70 -2.94
N HIS A 84 11.18 19.46 -3.72
CA HIS A 84 11.68 20.78 -3.32
C HIS A 84 10.57 21.83 -3.10
N ASP A 85 9.40 21.63 -3.72
CA ASP A 85 8.18 22.43 -3.55
C ASP A 85 7.33 22.00 -2.34
N GLY A 86 7.79 21.00 -1.58
CA GLY A 86 7.11 20.46 -0.41
C GLY A 86 5.98 19.47 -0.73
N ILE A 87 5.76 19.11 -2.00
CA ILE A 87 4.76 18.11 -2.39
C ILE A 87 5.26 16.70 -2.07
N VAL A 88 4.42 15.92 -1.41
CA VAL A 88 4.70 14.52 -1.04
C VAL A 88 4.17 13.57 -2.11
N ARG A 89 5.07 12.81 -2.73
CA ARG A 89 4.77 11.79 -3.74
C ARG A 89 4.97 10.40 -3.15
N MET A 90 4.08 9.46 -3.49
CA MET A 90 4.12 8.11 -2.94
C MET A 90 3.88 7.09 -4.06
N PRO A 91 4.75 6.07 -4.20
CA PRO A 91 4.49 4.96 -5.09
C PRO A 91 3.42 4.05 -4.49
N ILE A 92 2.48 3.60 -5.32
CA ILE A 92 1.34 2.80 -4.92
C ILE A 92 1.14 1.59 -5.83
N THR A 93 0.44 0.60 -5.31
CA THR A 93 -0.18 -0.49 -6.07
C THR A 93 -1.68 -0.55 -5.77
N THR A 94 -2.47 -0.88 -6.79
CA THR A 94 -3.91 -1.15 -6.64
C THR A 94 -4.33 -2.33 -7.51
N SER A 95 -5.25 -3.14 -7.00
CA SER A 95 -5.90 -4.23 -7.73
C SER A 95 -7.21 -3.80 -8.38
N GLN A 96 -7.55 -2.52 -8.34
CA GLN A 96 -8.79 -2.00 -8.90
C GLN A 96 -8.71 -2.05 -10.42
N GLY A 97 -9.03 -3.22 -10.98
CA GLY A 97 -9.37 -3.37 -12.38
C GLY A 97 -10.47 -2.37 -12.71
N ARG A 98 -10.37 -1.73 -13.87
CA ARG A 98 -11.41 -0.83 -14.38
C ARG A 98 -12.75 -1.51 -14.15
N ARG A 99 -13.70 -0.83 -13.47
CA ARG A 99 -15.11 -1.22 -13.54
C ARG A 99 -15.51 -1.04 -15.00
N SER A 100 -15.18 -2.01 -15.83
CA SER A 100 -15.61 -2.03 -17.21
C SER A 100 -17.08 -2.39 -17.12
N ASP A 101 -17.97 -1.43 -17.42
CA ASP A 101 -19.42 -1.65 -17.48
C ASP A 101 -19.82 -2.66 -18.58
N SER A 102 -18.85 -3.13 -19.37
CA SER A 102 -19.00 -4.25 -20.29
C SER A 102 -19.02 -5.57 -19.51
N ARG A 103 -20.24 -6.00 -19.17
CA ARG A 103 -20.57 -7.41 -18.93
C ARG A 103 -20.05 -8.24 -20.10
N GLU A 104 -19.48 -9.41 -19.82
CA GLU A 104 -18.97 -10.43 -20.77
C GLU A 104 -17.45 -10.41 -20.96
N ASP A 105 -16.72 -10.80 -19.91
CA ASP A 105 -15.63 -11.81 -20.01
C ASP A 105 -15.12 -12.15 -18.60
N GLU A 106 -15.50 -13.34 -18.11
CA GLU A 106 -15.32 -13.81 -16.72
C GLU A 106 -13.88 -14.24 -16.36
N ASP A 107 -12.89 -13.87 -17.18
CA ASP A 107 -11.48 -14.22 -16.96
C ASP A 107 -10.58 -12.98 -16.90
N THR A 108 -11.13 -11.86 -16.40
CA THR A 108 -10.35 -10.63 -16.21
C THR A 108 -9.37 -10.83 -15.06
N LEU A 109 -8.17 -11.28 -15.40
CA LEU A 109 -6.99 -11.31 -14.53
C LEU A 109 -6.94 -10.04 -13.69
N ASN A 110 -6.73 -10.19 -12.36
CA ASN A 110 -6.49 -9.08 -11.44
C ASN A 110 -5.19 -8.37 -11.84
N VAL A 111 -5.25 -7.50 -12.85
CA VAL A 111 -4.11 -6.71 -13.30
C VAL A 111 -3.83 -5.67 -12.21
N LYS A 112 -2.74 -5.87 -11.48
CA LYS A 112 -2.24 -4.88 -10.54
C LYS A 112 -1.73 -3.68 -11.34
N VAL A 113 -2.27 -2.52 -11.05
CA VAL A 113 -1.76 -1.24 -11.57
C VAL A 113 -0.82 -0.65 -10.53
N SER A 114 0.31 -0.14 -11.01
CA SER A 114 1.33 0.52 -10.20
C SER A 114 1.55 1.94 -10.71
N GLY A 115 1.86 2.86 -9.81
CA GLY A 115 2.16 4.24 -10.18
C GLY A 115 2.45 5.11 -8.97
N TRP A 116 2.36 6.42 -9.17
CA TRP A 116 2.69 7.44 -8.18
C TRP A 116 1.54 8.42 -7.99
N VAL A 117 1.20 8.67 -6.74
CA VAL A 117 0.18 9.63 -6.34
C VAL A 117 0.78 10.78 -5.54
N THR A 118 0.08 11.90 -5.50
CA THR A 118 0.35 12.96 -4.54
C THR A 118 -0.42 12.64 -3.27
N VAL A 119 0.25 12.62 -2.13
CA VAL A 119 -0.36 12.37 -0.82
C VAL A 119 -0.81 13.69 -0.20
N ASP A 120 0.09 14.68 -0.23
CA ASP A 120 -0.07 15.98 0.40
C ASP A 120 0.59 17.05 -0.47
N ALA A 121 -0.18 18.09 -0.82
CA ALA A 121 0.30 19.26 -1.55
C ALA A 121 0.11 20.56 -0.75
N SER A 122 -0.21 20.48 0.54
CA SER A 122 -0.51 21.64 1.40
C SER A 122 0.62 22.65 1.48
N SER A 123 1.88 22.19 1.49
CA SER A 123 3.06 23.06 1.43
C SER A 123 3.13 23.96 0.19
N ALA A 124 2.50 23.54 -0.91
CA ALA A 124 2.40 24.29 -2.15
C ALA A 124 1.03 24.97 -2.32
N GLY A 125 0.23 25.08 -1.23
CA GLY A 125 -1.11 25.64 -1.25
C GLY A 125 -2.18 24.72 -1.84
N GLY A 126 -1.85 23.45 -2.07
CA GLY A 126 -2.78 22.43 -2.59
C GLY A 126 -3.51 21.64 -1.49
N PRO A 127 -4.36 20.67 -1.87
CA PRO A 127 -5.09 19.85 -0.92
C PRO A 127 -4.27 18.67 -0.39
N VAL A 128 -4.80 18.02 0.65
CA VAL A 128 -4.37 16.69 1.09
C VAL A 128 -5.25 15.66 0.40
N PHE A 129 -4.61 14.73 -0.32
CA PHE A 129 -5.31 13.75 -1.15
C PHE A 129 -5.54 12.42 -0.45
N PHE A 130 -4.68 12.03 0.50
CA PHE A 130 -4.78 10.72 1.17
C PHE A 130 -4.68 10.78 2.69
N LYS A 131 -5.28 9.78 3.34
CA LYS A 131 -5.05 9.46 4.76
C LYS A 131 -4.74 7.98 4.92
N ILE A 132 -3.91 7.66 5.92
CA ILE A 132 -3.64 6.27 6.30
C ILE A 132 -4.95 5.60 6.74
N VAL A 133 -5.17 4.39 6.23
CA VAL A 133 -6.22 3.49 6.72
C VAL A 133 -5.61 2.71 7.88
N PRO A 134 -6.16 2.81 9.10
CA PRO A 134 -5.70 2.00 10.21
C PRO A 134 -5.76 0.52 9.82
N ASP A 135 -4.71 -0.22 10.13
CA ASP A 135 -4.83 -1.66 10.17
C ASP A 135 -5.86 -1.96 11.26
N SER A 136 -7.04 -2.43 10.86
CA SER A 136 -8.04 -2.97 11.78
C SER A 136 -7.46 -4.24 12.39
N SER A 137 -6.54 -4.04 13.33
CA SER A 137 -5.83 -5.08 14.04
C SER A 137 -6.81 -5.72 15.03
N GLY A 138 -7.37 -6.86 14.63
CA GLY A 138 -7.85 -7.85 15.58
C GLY A 138 -9.36 -7.84 15.89
N GLU A 139 -10.21 -8.08 14.89
CA GLU A 139 -11.31 -9.01 15.18
C GLU A 139 -10.69 -10.40 15.33
N THR A 140 -10.33 -10.76 16.57
CA THR A 140 -10.29 -12.19 16.94
C THR A 140 -11.62 -12.79 16.51
N PRO A 141 -11.65 -13.89 15.74
CA PRO A 141 -12.91 -14.54 15.39
C PRO A 141 -13.63 -14.87 16.70
N SER A 142 -14.72 -14.15 16.96
CA SER A 142 -15.60 -14.43 18.09
C SER A 142 -16.20 -15.80 17.84
N ASN A 143 -15.59 -16.81 18.44
CA ASN A 143 -16.03 -18.19 18.36
C ASN A 143 -17.34 -18.30 19.15
N ASN A 144 -18.45 -17.95 18.49
CA ASN A 144 -19.79 -18.01 19.04
C ASN A 144 -20.25 -19.47 19.08
N ASN A 145 -19.59 -20.26 19.92
CA ASN A 145 -19.99 -21.61 20.28
C ASN A 145 -20.94 -21.52 21.48
N ASN A 146 -22.13 -20.94 21.28
CA ASN A 146 -23.17 -21.00 22.30
C ASN A 146 -24.08 -22.21 22.02
N LYS A 147 -23.82 -23.27 22.79
CA LYS A 147 -24.67 -24.45 22.95
C LYS A 147 -26.07 -24.04 23.42
N GLY A 148 -27.01 -23.89 22.48
CA GLY A 148 -28.44 -23.95 22.76
C GLY A 148 -28.93 -25.39 22.77
N ARG A 149 -28.66 -26.10 23.87
CA ARG A 149 -29.25 -27.41 24.17
C ARG A 149 -30.68 -27.16 24.67
N ARG A 150 -31.69 -27.54 23.91
CA ARG A 150 -33.03 -27.89 24.42
C ARG A 150 -33.58 -29.04 23.60
#